data_AF-A0A918L9H4-F1
#
_entry.id   AF-A0A918L9H4-F1
#
_cell.length_a   1.000
_cell.length_b   1.000
_cell.length_c   1.000
_cell.angle_alpha   90.00
_cell.angle_beta   90.00
_cell.angle_gamma   90.00
#
_symmetry.space_group_name_H-M   'P 1'
#
loop_
_entity.id
_entity.type
_entity.pdbx_description
1 polymer ?
#
loop_
_entity_poly.entity_id
_entity_poly.type
_entity_poly.pdbx_seq_one_letter_code
_entity_poly.pdbx_strand_id
1 'polypeptide(L)' 'MSEHPPQGDYDESGVPSLDYVRDKIEGRFATSTGATELAEAGHEAAEIDKRLAEREKAGADRLAEIRRAMRGE' A
#
# COMPACT_ATOMS: atom_id res chain seq x y z
N MET A 1 30.77 -25.52 -30.90
CA MET A 1 30.09 -24.75 -29.85
C MET A 1 29.90 -23.36 -30.42
N SER A 2 28.68 -23.00 -30.81
CA SER A 2 28.41 -21.65 -31.29
C SER A 2 28.18 -20.77 -30.08
N GLU A 3 29.16 -19.93 -29.77
CA GLU A 3 29.04 -18.82 -28.82
C GLU A 3 27.96 -17.87 -29.36
N HIS A 4 26.86 -17.71 -28.62
CA HIS A 4 25.84 -16.74 -28.97
C HIS A 4 26.22 -15.40 -28.31
N PRO A 5 26.22 -14.27 -29.03
CA PRO A 5 26.52 -12.96 -28.43
C PRO A 5 25.51 -12.62 -27.32
N PRO A 6 25.85 -11.74 -26.36
CA PRO A 6 24.90 -11.34 -25.31
C PRO A 6 23.64 -10.78 -25.99
N GLN A 7 22.53 -11.49 -25.84
CA GLN A 7 21.23 -11.09 -26.37
C GLN A 7 20.80 -9.84 -25.60
N GLY A 8 20.63 -8.72 -26.30
CA GLY A 8 19.90 -7.59 -25.72
C GLY A 8 18.45 -8.00 -25.42
N ASP A 9 17.76 -7.20 -24.60
CA ASP A 9 16.34 -7.43 -24.27
C ASP A 9 15.45 -7.53 -25.52
N TYR A 10 15.88 -6.93 -26.63
CA TYR A 10 15.23 -6.92 -27.93
C TYR A 10 16.24 -7.24 -29.04
N ASP A 11 15.77 -7.91 -30.09
CA ASP A 11 16.51 -8.05 -31.35
C ASP A 11 16.44 -6.77 -32.20
N GLU A 12 17.18 -6.75 -33.32
CA GLU A 12 17.23 -5.60 -34.24
C GLU A 12 15.87 -5.26 -34.88
N SER A 13 14.93 -6.20 -34.90
CA SER A 13 13.55 -6.00 -35.37
C SER A 13 12.58 -5.58 -34.27
N GLY A 14 13.06 -5.48 -33.02
CA GLY A 14 12.26 -5.09 -31.86
C GLY A 14 11.48 -6.24 -31.23
N VAL A 15 11.82 -7.50 -31.50
CA VAL A 15 11.20 -8.66 -30.85
C VAL A 15 11.90 -8.90 -29.51
N PRO A 16 11.16 -8.98 -28.39
CA PRO A 16 11.76 -9.20 -27.08
C PRO A 16 12.26 -10.64 -26.92
N SER A 17 13.31 -10.81 -26.11
CA SER A 17 13.74 -12.14 -25.68
C SER A 17 12.70 -12.79 -24.75
N LEU A 18 12.71 -14.13 -24.69
CA LEU A 18 11.82 -14.87 -23.78
C LEU A 18 12.09 -14.52 -22.31
N ASP A 19 13.37 -14.34 -21.96
CA ASP A 19 13.79 -14.01 -20.60
C ASP A 19 13.28 -12.61 -20.21
N TYR A 20 13.39 -11.62 -21.11
CA TYR A 20 12.86 -10.28 -20.86
C TYR A 20 11.34 -10.28 -20.63
N VAL A 21 10.59 -11.05 -21.43
CA VAL A 21 9.14 -11.18 -21.25
C VAL A 21 8.81 -11.86 -19.92
N ARG A 22 9.56 -12.90 -19.54
CA ARG A 22 9.39 -13.61 -18.26
C ARG A 22 9.61 -12.67 -17.09
N ASP A 23 10.73 -11.97 -17.06
CA ASP A 23 11.07 -11.01 -16.00
C ASP A 23 10.00 -9.92 -15.89
N LYS A 24 9.47 -9.44 -17.02
CA LYS A 24 8.39 -8.45 -17.01
C LYS A 24 7.09 -8.98 -16.42
N ILE A 25 6.74 -10.23 -16.72
CA ILE A 25 5.53 -10.87 -16.18
C ILE A 25 5.69 -11.10 -14.68
N GLU A 26 6.82 -11.65 -14.25
CA GLU A 26 7.10 -11.91 -12.83
C GLU A 26 7.12 -10.62 -12.03
N GLY A 27 7.77 -9.56 -12.55
CA GLY A 27 7.77 -8.24 -11.93
C GLY A 27 6.37 -7.64 -11.81
N ARG A 28 5.54 -7.76 -12.85
CA ARG A 28 4.13 -7.29 -12.81
C ARG A 28 3.30 -8.09 -11.82
N PHE A 29 3.47 -9.40 -11.78
CA PHE A 29 2.77 -10.28 -10.85
C PHE A 29 3.13 -9.93 -9.40
N ALA A 30 4.42 -9.86 -9.07
CA ALA A 30 4.88 -9.46 -7.74
C ALA A 30 4.35 -8.08 -7.33
N THR A 31 4.37 -7.10 -8.25
CA THR A 31 3.81 -5.76 -8.01
C THR A 31 2.31 -5.81 -7.74
N SER A 32 1.55 -6.60 -8.51
CA SER A 32 0.10 -6.70 -8.35
C SER A 32 -0.30 -7.31 -7.00
N THR A 33 0.44 -8.31 -6.54
CA THR A 33 0.25 -8.91 -5.22
C THR A 33 0.53 -7.89 -4.12
N GLY A 34 1.69 -7.22 -4.15
CA GLY A 34 2.05 -6.23 -3.14
C GLY A 34 1.14 -4.98 -3.13
N ALA A 35 0.61 -4.58 -4.29
CA ALA A 35 -0.33 -3.46 -4.39
C ALA A 35 -1.66 -3.77 -3.68
N THR A 36 -2.12 -5.02 -3.73
CA THR A 36 -3.34 -5.46 -3.06
C THR A 36 -3.16 -5.43 -1.54
N GLU A 37 -2.05 -5.99 -1.05
CA GLU A 37 -1.68 -5.96 0.37
C GLU A 37 -1.56 -4.53 0.92
N LEU A 38 -0.95 -3.62 0.15
CA LEU A 38 -0.82 -2.21 0.53
C LEU A 38 -2.17 -1.49 0.59
N ALA A 39 -3.07 -1.76 -0.37
CA ALA A 39 -4.40 -1.20 -0.37
C ALA A 39 -5.22 -1.65 0.86
N GLU A 40 -5.16 -2.94 1.19
CA GLU A 40 -5.79 -3.50 2.39
C GLU A 40 -5.24 -2.88 3.67
N ALA A 41 -3.91 -2.77 3.80
CA ALA A 41 -3.27 -2.12 4.93
C ALA A 41 -3.71 -0.64 5.10
N GLY A 42 -3.93 0.07 3.99
CA GLY A 42 -4.45 1.44 4.01
C GLY A 42 -5.85 1.56 4.60
N HIS A 43 -6.74 0.60 4.32
CA HIS A 43 -8.08 0.56 4.92
C HIS A 43 -8.03 0.30 6.42
N GLU A 44 -7.20 -0.64 6.87
CA GLU A 44 -7.03 -0.93 8.30
C GLU A 44 -6.47 0.28 9.06
N ALA A 45 -5.47 0.96 8.50
CA ALA A 45 -4.90 2.17 9.09
C ALA A 45 -5.97 3.28 9.26
N ALA A 46 -6.79 3.52 8.24
CA ALA A 46 -7.85 4.51 8.30
C ALA A 46 -8.91 4.21 9.40
N GLU A 47 -9.25 2.93 9.59
CA GLU A 47 -10.17 2.53 10.67
C GLU A 47 -9.54 2.69 12.06
N ILE A 48 -8.24 2.44 12.22
CA ILE A 48 -7.52 2.68 13.48
C ILE A 48 -7.51 4.17 13.81
N ASP A 49 -7.19 5.03 12.84
CA ASP A 49 -7.18 6.49 13.02
C ASP A 49 -8.57 7.01 13.41
N LYS A 50 -9.62 6.49 12.76
CA LYS A 50 -11.00 6.82 13.09
C LYS A 50 -11.37 6.45 14.53
N ARG A 51 -11.02 5.23 14.97
CA ARG A 51 -11.28 4.78 16.35
C ARG A 51 -10.53 5.63 17.38
N LEU A 52 -9.30 6.06 17.06
CA LEU A 52 -8.53 6.95 17.93
C LEU A 52 -9.20 8.33 18.04
N ALA A 53 -9.62 8.92 16.92
CA ALA A 53 -10.31 10.20 16.90
C ALA A 53 -11.65 10.16 17.66
N GLU A 54 -12.42 9.07 17.52
CA GLU A 54 -13.64 8.85 18.30
C GLU A 54 -13.36 8.78 19.80
N ARG A 55 -12.29 8.08 20.21
CA ARG A 55 -11.87 7.99 21.62
C ARG A 55 -11.45 9.35 22.18
N GLU A 56 -10.70 10.12 21.42
CA GLU A 56 -10.26 11.46 21.81
C GLU A 56 -11.45 12.40 21.97
N LYS A 57 -12.39 12.38 21.03
CA LYS A 57 -13.63 13.17 21.11
C LYS A 57 -14.45 12.79 22.34
N ALA A 58 -14.68 11.49 22.57
CA ALA A 58 -15.42 11.03 23.75
C ALA A 58 -14.75 11.46 25.06
N GLY A 59 -13.42 11.42 25.12
CA GLY A 59 -12.64 11.93 26.25
C GLY A 59 -12.81 13.45 26.44
N ALA A 60 -12.73 14.23 25.36
CA ALA A 60 -12.90 15.67 25.39
C ALA A 60 -14.32 16.08 25.82
N ASP A 61 -15.34 15.41 25.31
CA ASP A 61 -16.74 15.61 25.68
C ASP A 61 -16.96 15.31 27.16
N ARG A 62 -16.42 14.19 27.65
CA ARG A 62 -16.51 13.83 29.07
C ARG A 62 -15.82 14.85 29.97
N LEU A 63 -14.66 15.36 29.58
CA LEU A 63 -13.97 16.42 30.31
C LEU A 63 -14.78 17.73 30.31
N ALA A 64 -15.46 18.05 29.21
CA ALA A 64 -16.33 19.22 29.14
C ALA A 64 -17.55 19.09 30.06
N GLU A 65 -18.16 17.91 30.14
CA GLU A 65 -19.24 17.61 31.11
C GLU A 65 -18.77 17.78 32.56
N ILE A 66 -17.63 17.19 32.92
CA ILE A 66 -17.06 17.33 34.27
C ILE A 66 -16.84 18.80 34.62
N ARG A 67 -16.27 19.57 33.68
CA ARG A 67 -16.05 21.02 33.87
C ARG A 67 -17.34 21.81 34.07
N ARG A 68 -18.44 21.46 33.38
CA ARG A 68 -19.76 22.08 33.58
C ARG A 68 -20.32 21.74 34.96
N ALA A 69 -20.29 20.47 35.34
CA ALA A 69 -20.74 20.01 36.65
C ALA A 69 -19.97 20.70 37.80
N MET A 70 -18.67 20.91 37.65
CA MET A 70 -17.86 21.66 38.63
C MET A 70 -18.23 23.14 38.74
N ARG A 71 -18.76 23.75 37.68
CA ARG A 71 -19.23 25.15 37.68
C ARG A 71 -20.69 25.30 38.12
N GLY A 72 -21.41 24.19 38.31
CA GLY A 72 -22.84 24.22 38.62
C GLY A 72 -23.73 24.59 37.43
N GLU A 73 -23.24 24.37 36.21
CA GLU A 73 -23.96 24.54 34.94
C GLU A 73 -24.72 23.27 34.53
#